data_AF-A0A848KKI5-F1
#
_entry.id   AF-A0A848KKI5-F1
#
_cell.length_a   1.000
_cell.length_b   1.000
_cell.length_c   1.000
_cell.angle_alpha   90.00
_cell.angle_beta   90.00
_cell.angle_gamma   90.00
#
_symmetry.space_group_name_H-M   'P 1'
#
loop_
_entity.id
_entity.type
_entity.pdbx_description
1 polymer ?
#
loop_
_entity_poly.entity_id
_entity_poly.type
_entity_poly.pdbx_seq_one_letter_code
_entity_poly.pdbx_strand_id
1 'polypeptide(L)'
;MAIAVELDFNGATLTQYDEVIAKMGFEPNGVGAPGGLFHWVTKTDNGIRVTDVWQSAEQFQAFADEQIGPFTAAVGITEPPTITMHEVHNYLTAGDK
;
A
#
# COMPACT_ATOMS: atom_id res chain seq x y z
N MET A 1 5.78 -17.03 -0.84
CA MET A 1 4.37 -17.21 -1.26
C MET A 1 3.74 -15.85 -1.34
N ALA A 2 2.85 -15.63 -2.30
CA ALA A 2 2.19 -14.32 -2.41
C ALA A 2 1.32 -14.04 -1.19
N ILE A 3 1.24 -12.77 -0.81
CA ILE A 3 0.39 -12.30 0.28
C ILE A 3 -0.51 -11.15 -0.20
N ALA A 4 -1.66 -11.01 0.42
CA ALA A 4 -2.49 -9.82 0.34
C ALA A 4 -2.38 -9.07 1.67
N VAL A 5 -2.25 -7.76 1.60
CA VAL A 5 -2.11 -6.88 2.75
C VAL A 5 -3.20 -5.83 2.70
N GLU A 6 -3.91 -5.65 3.81
CA GLU A 6 -4.78 -4.50 4.05
C GLU A 6 -4.14 -3.61 5.11
N LEU A 7 -3.98 -2.32 4.80
CA LEU A 7 -3.48 -1.30 5.71
C LEU A 7 -4.56 -0.24 5.94
N ASP A 8 -5.06 -0.16 7.16
CA ASP A 8 -6.01 0.87 7.57
C ASP A 8 -5.29 2.02 8.26
N PHE A 9 -5.27 3.18 7.59
CA PHE A 9 -4.72 4.43 8.12
C PHE A 9 -5.87 5.31 8.64
N ASN A 10 -6.20 5.17 9.92
CA ASN A 10 -7.23 5.98 10.56
C ASN A 10 -6.81 7.46 10.61
N GLY A 11 -7.76 8.36 10.34
CA GLY A 11 -7.54 9.81 10.29
C GLY A 11 -6.81 10.33 9.05
N ALA A 12 -6.21 9.44 8.25
CA ALA A 12 -5.52 9.84 7.02
C ALA A 12 -6.50 10.22 5.90
N THR A 13 -6.03 11.07 4.99
CA THR A 13 -6.80 11.58 3.85
C THR A 13 -6.24 11.09 2.52
N LEU A 14 -7.07 11.12 1.46
CA LEU A 14 -6.60 10.82 0.10
C LEU A 14 -5.53 11.82 -0.37
N THR A 15 -5.60 13.08 0.06
CA THR A 15 -4.56 14.08 -0.25
C THR A 15 -3.21 13.70 0.37
N GLN A 16 -3.20 13.27 1.64
CA GLN A 16 -1.96 12.78 2.26
C GLN A 16 -1.44 11.51 1.57
N TYR A 17 -2.34 10.62 1.14
CA TYR A 17 -1.97 9.46 0.34
C TYR A 17 -1.28 9.88 -0.97
N ASP A 18 -1.85 10.83 -1.72
CA ASP A 18 -1.25 11.31 -2.98
C ASP A 18 0.14 11.90 -2.74
N GLU A 19 0.33 12.64 -1.65
CA GLU A 19 1.64 13.15 -1.24
C GLU A 19 2.66 12.03 -0.92
N VAL A 20 2.22 10.95 -0.27
CA VAL A 20 3.06 9.78 0.02
C VAL A 20 3.46 9.06 -1.26
N ILE A 21 2.50 8.80 -2.16
CA ILE A 21 2.73 8.16 -3.46
C ILE A 21 3.74 8.98 -4.29
N ALA A 22 3.58 10.30 -4.33
CA ALA A 22 4.54 11.18 -5.00
C ALA A 22 5.94 11.14 -4.37
N LYS A 23 6.04 11.10 -3.03
CA LYS A 23 7.32 10.95 -2.32
C LYS A 23 8.02 9.62 -2.60
N MET A 24 7.25 8.54 -2.82
CA MET A 24 7.75 7.24 -3.23
C MET A 24 8.21 7.20 -4.70
N GLY A 25 7.91 8.25 -5.48
CA GLY A 25 8.20 8.31 -6.91
C GLY A 25 7.23 7.51 -7.78
N PHE A 26 6.03 7.22 -7.27
CA PHE A 26 4.97 6.57 -8.03
C PHE A 26 4.00 7.60 -8.60
N GLU A 27 3.30 7.18 -9.66
CA GLU A 27 2.33 8.00 -10.37
C GLU A 27 0.98 7.27 -10.46
N PRO A 28 -0.15 8.00 -10.53
CA PRO A 28 -1.45 7.38 -10.78
C PRO A 28 -1.45 6.51 -12.04
N ASN A 29 -1.93 5.27 -11.92
CA ASN A 29 -1.90 4.24 -12.98
C ASN A 29 -0.47 3.84 -13.43
N GLY A 30 0.55 4.18 -12.64
CA GLY A 30 1.94 3.82 -12.89
C GLY A 30 2.29 2.40 -12.46
N VAL A 31 3.58 2.07 -12.62
CA VAL A 31 4.13 0.79 -12.16
C VAL A 31 4.36 0.87 -10.64
N GLY A 32 3.89 -0.16 -9.92
CA GLY A 32 4.07 -0.27 -8.48
C GLY A 32 5.51 -0.64 -8.06
N ALA A 33 5.71 -0.78 -6.76
CA ALA A 33 7.00 -1.18 -6.17
C ALA A 33 7.47 -2.55 -6.69
N PRO A 34 8.79 -2.81 -6.76
CA PRO A 34 9.32 -4.14 -7.06
C PRO A 34 8.75 -5.21 -6.12
N GLY A 35 8.13 -6.25 -6.67
CA GLY A 35 7.46 -7.29 -5.90
C GLY A 35 6.00 -7.02 -5.55
N GLY A 36 5.53 -5.77 -5.70
CA GLY A 36 4.12 -5.42 -5.68
C GLY A 36 3.45 -5.84 -6.99
N LEU A 37 2.32 -6.53 -6.87
CA LEU A 37 1.59 -7.13 -7.98
C LEU A 37 0.34 -6.33 -8.34
N PHE A 38 -0.34 -5.81 -7.33
CA PHE A 38 -1.52 -4.96 -7.49
C PHE A 38 -1.67 -4.09 -6.25
N HIS A 39 -1.99 -2.82 -6.43
CA HIS A 39 -2.14 -1.82 -5.38
C HIS A 39 -3.41 -1.03 -5.68
N TRP A 40 -4.21 -0.78 -4.65
CA TRP A 40 -5.29 0.20 -4.74
C TRP A 40 -5.57 0.83 -3.38
N VAL A 41 -6.15 2.02 -3.41
CA VAL A 41 -6.56 2.76 -2.22
C VAL A 41 -8.04 3.12 -2.32
N THR A 42 -8.70 3.21 -1.18
CA THR A 42 -10.04 3.80 -1.09
C THR A 42 -10.21 4.61 0.19
N LYS A 43 -11.16 5.54 0.16
CA LYS A 43 -11.62 6.23 1.36
C LYS A 43 -12.52 5.29 2.17
N THR A 44 -12.38 5.33 3.49
CA THR A 44 -13.26 4.66 4.45
C THR A 44 -13.97 5.71 5.32
N ASP A 45 -14.86 5.27 6.20
CA ASP A 45 -15.52 6.17 7.17
C ASP A 45 -14.51 6.79 8.16
N ASN A 46 -13.40 6.09 8.42
CA ASN A 46 -12.42 6.46 9.45
C ASN A 46 -11.09 6.97 8.88
N GLY A 47 -10.90 7.01 7.56
CA GLY A 47 -9.65 7.41 6.93
C GLY A 47 -9.51 6.83 5.54
N ILE A 48 -8.41 6.11 5.29
CA ILE A 48 -8.17 5.39 4.04
C ILE A 48 -7.78 3.94 4.31
N ARG A 49 -8.05 3.09 3.33
CA ARG A 49 -7.54 1.71 3.26
C ARG A 49 -6.68 1.56 2.02
N VAL A 50 -5.48 1.06 2.22
CA VAL A 50 -4.58 0.60 1.15
C VAL A 50 -4.64 -0.92 1.11
N THR A 51 -4.75 -1.49 -0.08
CA THR A 51 -4.81 -2.94 -0.27
C THR A 51 -3.86 -3.35 -1.38
N ASP A 52 -2.94 -4.25 -1.04
CA ASP A 52 -1.86 -4.65 -1.91
C ASP A 52 -1.77 -6.18 -2.03
N VAL A 53 -1.29 -6.66 -3.17
CA VAL A 53 -0.82 -8.04 -3.33
C VAL A 53 0.68 -8.00 -3.59
N TRP A 54 1.44 -8.78 -2.84
CA TRP A 54 2.90 -8.86 -2.90
C TRP A 54 3.37 -10.27 -3.21
N GLN A 55 4.50 -10.40 -3.90
CA GLN A 55 5.15 -11.68 -4.20
C GLN A 55 5.61 -12.42 -2.94
N SER A 56 5.98 -11.70 -1.88
CA SER A 56 6.33 -12.25 -0.58
C SER A 56 6.13 -11.26 0.58
N ALA A 57 6.00 -11.78 1.80
CA ALA A 57 5.89 -10.97 3.01
C ALA A 57 7.17 -10.19 3.31
N GLU A 58 8.33 -10.76 2.99
CA GLU A 58 9.63 -10.11 3.19
C GLU A 58 9.79 -8.89 2.29
N GLN A 59 9.33 -8.96 1.04
CA GLN A 59 9.34 -7.82 0.12
C GLN A 59 8.41 -6.70 0.61
N PHE A 60 7.20 -7.05 1.08
CA PHE A 60 6.30 -6.08 1.68
C PHE A 60 6.95 -5.41 2.91
N GLN A 61 7.50 -6.20 3.84
CA GLN A 61 8.07 -5.66 5.08
C GLN A 61 9.24 -4.71 4.81
N ALA A 62 10.17 -5.10 3.93
CA ALA A 62 11.27 -4.23 3.53
C ALA A 62 10.76 -2.91 2.93
N PHE A 63 9.78 -2.98 2.04
CA PHE A 63 9.18 -1.79 1.45
C PHE A 63 8.44 -0.92 2.48
N ALA A 64 7.75 -1.54 3.45
CA ALA A 64 7.06 -0.85 4.51
C ALA A 64 8.02 -0.07 5.42
N ASP A 65 9.16 -0.68 5.78
CA ASP A 65 10.18 -0.09 6.64
C ASP A 65 10.97 1.02 5.92
N GLU A 66 11.30 0.82 4.65
CA GLU A 66 12.11 1.75 3.87
C GLU A 66 11.31 2.95 3.35
N GLN A 67 10.04 2.74 2.98
CA GLN A 67 9.26 3.73 2.24
C GLN A 67 7.96 4.12 2.95
N ILE A 68 7.09 3.15 3.32
CA ILE A 68 5.75 3.46 3.86
C ILE A 68 5.84 4.24 5.17
N GLY A 69 6.57 3.71 6.16
CA GLY A 69 6.69 4.34 7.48
C GLY A 69 7.29 5.75 7.41
N PRO A 70 8.49 5.95 6.83
CA PRO A 70 9.11 7.26 6.73
C PRO A 70 8.27 8.31 5.99
N PHE A 71 7.65 7.95 4.87
CA PHE A 71 6.90 8.92 4.06
C PHE A 71 5.51 9.25 4.63
N THR A 72 4.82 8.29 5.25
CA THR A 72 3.56 8.56 5.94
C THR A 72 3.79 9.51 7.13
N ALA A 73 4.84 9.27 7.92
CA ALA A 73 5.25 10.18 8.99
C ALA A 73 5.58 11.59 8.47
N ALA A 74 6.25 11.69 7.31
CA ALA A 74 6.62 12.98 6.70
C ALA A 74 5.42 13.83 6.24
N VAL A 75 4.24 13.23 6.03
CA VAL A 75 2.99 13.94 5.66
C VAL A 75 2.01 14.06 6.83
N GLY A 76 2.48 13.80 8.06
CA GLY A 76 1.69 13.95 9.28
C GLY A 76 0.76 12.78 9.61
N ILE A 77 0.90 11.64 8.94
CA ILE A 77 0.26 10.39 9.36
C ILE A 77 1.18 9.75 10.41
N THR A 78 0.89 10.00 11.68
CA THR A 78 1.79 9.63 12.80
C THR A 78 1.38 8.36 13.51
N GLU A 79 0.12 7.94 13.39
CA GLU A 79 -0.33 6.65 13.88
C GLU A 79 0.01 5.55 12.86
N PRO A 80 0.60 4.42 13.30
CA PRO A 80 0.85 3.31 12.42
C PRO A 80 -0.48 2.70 11.94
N PRO A 81 -0.53 2.19 10.70
CA PRO A 81 -1.74 1.54 10.21
C PRO A 81 -2.00 0.24 10.95
N THR A 82 -3.27 -0.16 11.00
CA THR A 82 -3.60 -1.56 11.31
C THR A 82 -3.33 -2.41 10.08
N ILE A 83 -2.54 -3.47 10.23
CA ILE A 83 -2.14 -4.35 9.12
C ILE A 83 -2.80 -5.71 9.27
N THR A 84 -3.51 -6.16 8.23
CA THR A 84 -4.01 -7.53 8.11
C THR A 84 -3.32 -8.20 6.93
N MET A 85 -2.80 -9.42 7.12
CA MET A 85 -2.15 -10.20 6.07
C MET A 85 -2.88 -11.50 5.80
N HIS A 86 -2.92 -11.89 4.53
CA HIS A 86 -3.52 -13.13 4.06
C HIS A 86 -2.56 -13.87 3.13
N GLU A 87 -2.43 -15.18 3.31
CA GLU A 87 -1.79 -16.03 2.30
C GLU A 87 -2.67 -16.08 1.05
N VAL A 88 -2.10 -15.73 -0.10
CA VAL A 88 -2.83 -15.71 -1.36
C VAL A 88 -2.67 -17.05 -2.05
N HIS A 89 -3.79 -17.75 -2.21
CA HIS A 89 -3.83 -18.99 -2.97
C HIS A 89 -3.72 -18.75 -4.48
N ASN A 90 -4.38 -17.70 -5.00
CA ASN A 90 -4.36 -17.31 -6.41
C ASN A 90 -4.67 -15.81 -6.57
N TYR A 91 -4.12 -15.16 -7.59
CA TYR A 91 -4.49 -13.80 -8.00
C TYR A 91 -4.46 -13.67 -9.52
N LEU A 92 -5.22 -12.71 -10.03
CA LEU A 92 -5.22 -12.32 -11.45
C LEU A 92 -4.73 -10.87 -11.52
N THR A 93 -3.95 -10.55 -12.55
CA THR A 93 -3.51 -9.18 -12.83
C THR A 93 -4.39 -8.54 -13.91
N ALA A 94 -4.15 -7.28 -14.24
CA ALA A 94 -4.77 -6.65 -15.40
C ALA A 94 -4.59 -7.54 -16.63
N GLY A 95 -5.71 -7.84 -17.30
CA GLY A 95 -5.74 -8.68 -18.48
C GLY A 95 -5.94 -7.83 -19.72
N ASP A 96 -5.03 -7.98 -20.67
CA ASP A 96 -5.21 -7.43 -22.02
C ASP A 96 -5.85 -8.52 -22.89
N LYS A 97 -7.17 -8.43 -23.08
CA LYS A 97 -7.84 -9.13 -24.18
C LYS A 97 -8.81 -8.20 -24.88
#